data_AF-A0A564YKX7-F1
#
_entry.id   AF-A0A564YKX7-F1
#
_cell.length_a   1.000
_cell.length_b   1.000
_cell.length_c   1.000
_cell.angle_alpha   90.00
_cell.angle_beta   90.00
_cell.angle_gamma   90.00
#
_symmetry.space_group_name_H-M   'P 1'
#
loop_
_entity.id
_entity.type
_entity.pdbx_description
1 polymer ?
#
loop_
_entity_poly.entity_id
_entity_poly.type
_entity_poly.pdbx_seq_one_letter_code
_entity_poly.pdbx_strand_id
1 'polypeptide(L)' 'FNLANRYEQLGLYQEALNTYQAIIENNISPHAGRLKVNMGNIYFRQRKYAKAIKMYRMGLDQISKAYKIMRIKVM' A
#
# COMPACT_ATOMS: atom_id res chain seq x y z
N PHE A 1 -6.90 -7.53 5.33
CA PHE A 1 -5.66 -6.83 5.72
C PHE A 1 -5.43 -6.76 7.24
N ASN A 2 -6.41 -7.11 8.09
CA ASN A 2 -6.23 -7.12 9.55
C ASN A 2 -5.10 -8.05 10.03
N LEU A 3 -4.91 -9.20 9.37
CA LEU A 3 -3.78 -10.11 9.65
C LEU A 3 -2.41 -9.44 9.40
N ALA A 4 -2.27 -8.76 8.26
CA ALA A 4 -1.04 -8.04 7.91
C ALA A 4 -0.74 -6.90 8.90
N ASN A 5 -1.77 -6.19 9.37
CA ASN A 5 -1.62 -5.17 10.43
C ASN A 5 -1.11 -5.79 11.75
N ARG A 6 -1.58 -6.99 12.11
CA ARG A 6 -1.10 -7.69 13.31
C ARG A 6 0.36 -8.09 13.16
N TYR A 7 0.77 -8.62 12.00
CA TYR A 7 2.18 -8.90 11.72
C TYR A 7 3.05 -7.64 11.80
N GLU A 8 2.59 -6.51 11.27
CA GLU A 8 3.30 -5.23 11.40
C GLU A 8 3.45 -4.79 12.87
N GLN A 9 2.41 -4.93 13.69
CA GLN A 9 2.45 -4.62 15.12
C GLN A 9 3.43 -5.51 15.89
N LEU A 10 3.60 -6.76 15.46
CA LEU A 10 4.54 -7.72 16.03
C LEU A 10 5.97 -7.58 15.47
N GLY A 11 6.22 -6.65 14.54
CA GLY A 11 7.51 -6.49 13.89
C GLY A 11 7.84 -7.56 12.83
N LEU A 12 6.89 -8.44 12.53
CA LEU A 12 6.96 -9.50 11.51
C LEU A 12 6.72 -8.89 10.12
N TYR A 13 7.69 -8.08 9.70
CA TYR A 13 7.54 -7.23 8.53
C TYR A 13 7.48 -8.01 7.22
N GLN A 14 8.16 -9.15 7.11
CA GLN A 14 8.18 -9.91 5.87
C GLN A 14 6.84 -10.63 5.64
N GLU A 15 6.29 -11.19 6.71
CA GLU A 15 4.99 -11.85 6.75
C GLU A 15 3.87 -10.85 6.48
N ALA A 16 3.97 -9.64 7.05
CA ALA A 16 3.06 -8.55 6.76
C ALA A 16 3.08 -8.18 5.27
N LEU A 17 4.27 -8.01 4.67
CA LEU A 17 4.43 -7.69 3.25
C LEU A 17 3.89 -8.81 2.35
N ASN A 18 4.18 -10.07 2.64
CA ASN A 18 3.67 -11.22 1.88
C ASN A 18 2.14 -11.28 1.94
N THR A 19 1.56 -11.03 3.12
CA THR A 19 0.11 -10.99 3.30
C THR A 19 -0.52 -9.84 2.52
N TYR A 20 0.08 -8.65 2.53
CA TYR A 20 -0.39 -7.52 1.72
C TYR A 20 -0.33 -7.81 0.22
N GLN A 21 0.76 -8.42 -0.24
CA GLN A 21 0.97 -8.77 -1.64
C GLN A 21 -0.09 -9.79 -2.11
N ALA A 22 -0.33 -10.85 -1.34
CA ALA A 22 -1.36 -11.84 -1.65
C ALA A 22 -2.77 -11.22 -1.75
N ILE A 23 -3.09 -10.24 -0.90
CA ILE A 23 -4.39 -9.54 -0.97
C ILE A 23 -4.50 -8.70 -2.25
N ILE A 24 -3.41 -8.06 -2.68
CA ILE A 24 -3.36 -7.25 -3.91
C ILE A 24 -3.47 -8.15 -5.15
N GLU A 25 -2.75 -9.27 -5.19
CA GLU A 25 -2.72 -10.20 -6.33
C GLU A 25 -4.06 -10.88 -6.60
N ASN A 26 -4.81 -11.20 -5.55
CA ASN A 26 -6.14 -11.77 -5.71
C ASN A 26 -7.17 -10.75 -6.25
N ASN A 27 -6.80 -9.48 -6.48
CA ASN A 27 -7.66 -8.44 -7.07
C ASN A 27 -8.97 -8.17 -6.28
N ILE A 28 -9.08 -8.70 -5.05
CA ILE A 28 -10.29 -8.65 -4.22
C ILE A 28 -10.51 -7.25 -3.61
N SER A 29 -9.53 -6.36 -3.63
CA SER A 29 -9.60 -5.16 -2.80
C SER A 29 -9.77 -3.85 -3.60
N PRO A 30 -10.94 -3.18 -3.49
CA PRO A 30 -11.08 -1.77 -3.88
C PRO A 30 -10.17 -0.82 -3.07
N HIS A 31 -9.45 -1.34 -2.08
CA HIS A 31 -8.55 -0.60 -1.19
C HIS A 31 -7.06 -0.86 -1.49
N ALA A 32 -6.71 -1.36 -2.69
CA ALA A 32 -5.33 -1.66 -3.05
C ALA A 32 -4.37 -0.46 -2.87
N GLY A 33 -4.86 0.78 -3.04
CA GLY A 33 -4.10 1.99 -2.69
C GLY A 33 -3.68 2.06 -1.21
N ARG A 34 -4.60 1.77 -0.29
CA ARG A 34 -4.33 1.75 1.17
C ARG A 34 -3.36 0.66 1.56
N LEU A 35 -3.46 -0.53 0.94
CA LEU A 35 -2.55 -1.63 1.21
C LEU A 35 -1.10 -1.28 0.82
N LYS A 36 -0.92 -0.61 -0.32
CA LYS A 36 0.41 -0.14 -0.74
C LYS A 36 0.97 0.91 0.21
N VAL A 37 0.15 1.79 0.77
CA VAL A 37 0.59 2.73 1.82
C VAL A 37 1.10 1.98 3.05
N ASN A 38 0.39 0.94 3.51
CA ASN A 38 0.85 0.13 4.63
C ASN A 38 2.17 -0.60 4.34
N MET A 39 2.34 -1.14 3.13
CA MET A 39 3.64 -1.70 2.71
C MET A 39 4.75 -0.64 2.71
N GLY A 40 4.43 0.59 2.31
CA GLY A 40 5.33 1.75 2.39
C GLY A 40 5.76 2.05 3.82
N ASN A 41 4.83 2.03 4.77
CA ASN A 41 5.12 2.24 6.21
C ASN A 41 6.07 1.19 6.76
N ILE A 42 5.90 -0.08 6.37
CA ILE A 42 6.81 -1.15 6.75
C ILE A 42 8.23 -0.86 6.24
N TYR A 43 8.38 -0.50 4.96
CA TYR A 43 9.70 -0.15 4.42
C TYR A 43 10.29 1.09 5.06
N PHE A 44 9.48 2.07 5.44
CA PHE A 44 9.91 3.25 6.18
C PHE A 44 10.48 2.87 7.55
N ARG A 45 9.79 2.02 8.32
CA ARG A 45 10.27 1.51 9.61
C ARG A 45 11.58 0.74 9.48
N GLN A 46 11.79 0.04 8.35
CA GLN A 46 13.03 -0.64 8.03
C GLN A 46 14.14 0.29 7.49
N ARG A 47 13.92 1.61 7.46
CA ARG A 47 14.82 2.63 6.85
C ARG A 47 15.10 2.40 5.35
N LYS A 48 14.26 1.62 4.66
CA LYS A 48 14.34 1.36 3.21
C LYS A 48 13.55 2.42 2.45
N TYR A 49 13.98 3.68 2.55
CA TYR A 49 13.22 4.84 2.09
C TYR A 49 12.88 4.81 0.59
N ALA A 50 13.80 4.36 -0.27
CA ALA A 50 13.54 4.25 -1.71
C ALA A 50 12.35 3.31 -2.01
N LYS A 51 12.26 2.18 -1.29
CA LYS A 51 11.13 1.24 -1.44
C LYS A 51 9.84 1.83 -0.85
N ALA A 52 9.93 2.52 0.28
CA ALA A 52 8.79 3.20 0.88
C ALA A 52 8.18 4.24 -0.07
N ILE A 53 8.99 5.12 -0.65
CA ILE A 53 8.56 6.15 -1.62
C ILE A 53 7.87 5.49 -2.82
N LYS A 54 8.43 4.41 -3.37
CA LYS A 54 7.82 3.68 -4.48
C LYS A 54 6.43 3.17 -4.11
N MET A 55 6.28 2.57 -2.93
CA MET A 55 4.99 2.06 -2.47
C MET A 55 3.96 3.18 -2.25
N TYR A 56 4.35 4.31 -1.65
CA TYR A 56 3.48 5.46 -1.47
C TYR A 56 3.00 6.05 -2.81
N ARG A 57 3.90 6.19 -3.79
CA ARG A 57 3.54 6.64 -5.14
C ARG A 57 2.52 5.70 -5.80
N MET A 58 2.77 4.39 -5.74
CA MET A 58 1.85 3.40 -6.30
C MET A 58 0.49 3.37 -5.58
N GLY A 59 0.45 3.71 -4.28
CA GLY A 59 -0.79 3.87 -3.52
C GLY A 59 -1.57 5.11 -3.94
N LEU A 60 -0.88 6.24 -4.11
CA LEU A 60 -1.44 7.50 -4.60
C LEU A 60 -1.97 7.40 -6.03
N ASP A 61 -1.27 6.73 -6.94
CA ASP A 61 -1.74 6.54 -8.33
C ASP A 61 -3.00 5.69 -8.41
N GLN A 62 -3.16 4.74 -7.49
CA GLN A 62 -4.36 3.92 -7.37
C GLN A 62 -5.57 4.75 -6.91
N ILE A 63 -5.35 5.64 -5.94
CA ILE A 63 -6.34 6.63 -5.51
C ILE A 63 -6.60 7.60 -6.68
N SER A 64 -5.57 8.13 -7.33
CA SER A 64 -5.71 9.05 -8.45
C SER A 64 -6.38 8.44 -9.67
N LYS A 65 -6.44 7.11 -9.85
CA LYS A 65 -7.34 6.49 -10.84
C LYS A 65 -8.83 6.65 -10.48
N ALA A 66 -9.18 6.51 -9.20
CA ALA A 66 -10.54 6.80 -8.72
C ALA A 66 -10.85 8.31 -8.75
N TYR A 67 -9.85 9.17 -8.48
CA TYR A 67 -9.97 10.63 -8.52
C TYR A 67 -9.58 11.26 -9.87
N LYS A 68 -9.21 10.47 -10.90
CA LYS A 68 -8.76 10.97 -12.22
C LYS A 68 -9.91 11.67 -12.93
N ILE A 69 -11.13 11.18 -12.71
CA ILE A 69 -12.36 11.83 -13.14
C ILE A 69 -12.50 13.22 -12.51
N MET A 70 -12.09 13.41 -11.25
CA MET A 70 -12.09 14.74 -10.60
C MET A 70 -10.94 15.62 -11.09
N ARG A 71 -9.78 15.05 -11.42
CA ARG A 71 -8.60 15.81 -11.89
C ARG A 71 -8.80 16.39 -13.29
N ILE A 72 -9.64 15.78 -14.13
CA ILE A 72 -9.99 16.31 -15.47
C ILE A 72 -10.92 17.54 -15.37
N LYS A 73 -11.65 17.74 -14.27
CA LYS A 73 -12.55 18.89 -14.08
C LYS A 73 -11.88 20.16 -13.53
N VAL A 74 -10.57 20.14 -13.27
CA VAL A 74 -9.81 21.28 -12.71
C VAL A 74 -8.66 21.71 -13.65
N MET A 75 -8.71 21.30 -14.91
CA MET A 75 -7.96 21.93 -16.01
C MET A 75 -8.96 22.64 -16.92
#